data_AF-A0A4R6KZC2-F1
#
_entry.id   AF-A0A4R6KZC2-F1
#
_cell.length_a   1.000
_cell.length_b   1.000
_cell.length_c   1.000
_cell.angle_alpha   90.00
_cell.angle_beta   90.00
_cell.angle_gamma   90.00
#
_symmetry.space_group_name_H-M   'P 1'
#
loop_
_entity.id
_entity.type
_entity.pdbx_description
1 polymer ?
#
loop_
_entity_poly.entity_id
_entity_poly.type
_entity_poly.pdbx_seq_one_letter_code
_entity_poly.pdbx_strand_id
1 'polypeptide(L)'
;MTDFAWPLHRSAPRNPWFRQHPSVALVVAAGLYGVVLFLTLFAGAPGDDYFLLYVFPVALIAIAFGLRAGAVAGLSAVAFVVVWVVARDISFSTAGWAARVAPLLVLGLLLGRAADRLRWAEAERVRLEAAALLHREAIEINDSLVQGMAAARWSFEAGQVDPGLKILDETLGQAQELVSDLIRRAGMNGRAEPVGSATERPPAPEVRHGP
;
A
#
# COMPACT_ATOMS: atom_id res chain seq x y z
N MET A 1 -38.80 5.46 25.13
CA MET A 1 -38.41 5.72 23.73
C MET A 1 -36.93 5.34 23.64
N THR A 2 -36.64 4.15 23.14
CA THR A 2 -35.32 3.49 23.24
C THR A 2 -34.45 3.87 22.06
N ASP A 3 -33.33 4.56 22.31
CA ASP A 3 -32.28 4.78 21.32
C ASP A 3 -31.58 3.46 21.00
N PHE A 4 -31.90 2.92 19.83
CA PHE A 4 -31.25 1.73 19.28
C PHE A 4 -29.95 2.19 18.58
N ALA A 5 -28.89 2.39 19.36
CA ALA A 5 -27.57 2.68 18.81
C ALA A 5 -27.03 1.41 18.12
N TRP A 6 -27.06 1.38 16.78
CA TRP A 6 -26.43 0.32 16.01
C TRP A 6 -24.92 0.31 16.30
N PRO A 7 -24.33 -0.82 16.74
CA PRO A 7 -22.89 -0.96 16.74
C PRO A 7 -22.45 -1.06 15.28
N LEU A 8 -21.98 0.06 14.72
CA LEU A 8 -21.28 0.09 13.45
C LEU A 8 -20.04 -0.77 13.58
N HIS A 9 -20.16 -2.06 13.25
CA HIS A 9 -19.02 -2.91 12.96
C HIS A 9 -18.36 -2.31 11.73
N ARG A 10 -17.43 -1.37 11.92
CA ARG A 10 -16.50 -0.97 10.87
C ARG A 10 -15.64 -2.18 10.60
N SER A 11 -16.08 -3.02 9.67
CA SER A 11 -15.24 -4.04 9.06
C SER A 11 -13.99 -3.33 8.58
N ALA A 12 -12.87 -3.53 9.28
CA ALA A 12 -11.57 -3.03 8.81
C ALA A 12 -11.43 -3.47 7.34
N PRO A 13 -11.06 -2.57 6.41
CA PRO A 13 -10.98 -2.92 5.01
C PRO A 13 -9.98 -4.08 4.85
N ARG A 14 -10.50 -5.30 4.66
CA ARG A 14 -9.65 -6.48 4.41
C ARG A 14 -8.94 -6.20 3.10
N ASN A 15 -7.63 -5.99 3.18
CA ASN A 15 -6.79 -5.85 2.01
C ASN A 15 -7.11 -7.00 1.05
N PRO A 16 -7.41 -6.78 -0.23
CA PRO A 16 -7.88 -7.83 -1.12
C PRO A 16 -6.90 -9.01 -1.18
N TRP A 17 -7.42 -10.24 -1.30
CA TRP A 17 -6.64 -11.48 -1.19
C TRP A 17 -5.42 -11.52 -2.14
N PHE A 18 -5.55 -10.97 -3.34
CA PHE A 18 -4.48 -10.91 -4.34
C PHE A 18 -3.33 -9.96 -3.97
N ARG A 19 -3.54 -9.06 -3.01
CA ARG A 19 -2.48 -8.22 -2.43
C ARG A 19 -1.75 -8.93 -1.27
N GLN A 20 -2.45 -9.79 -0.54
CA GLN A 20 -1.85 -10.55 0.56
C GLN A 20 -1.01 -11.72 0.03
N HIS A 21 -1.43 -12.32 -1.10
CA HIS A 21 -0.77 -13.47 -1.71
C HIS A 21 -0.38 -13.18 -3.17
N PRO A 22 0.71 -12.42 -3.41
CA PRO A 22 1.12 -12.03 -4.76
C PRO A 22 1.43 -13.24 -5.65
N SER A 23 2.00 -14.31 -5.08
CA SER A 23 2.26 -15.56 -5.81
C SER A 23 0.96 -16.20 -6.33
N VAL A 24 -0.08 -16.25 -5.50
CA VAL A 24 -1.38 -16.83 -5.88
C VAL A 24 -2.03 -15.99 -6.98
N ALA A 25 -1.95 -14.66 -6.89
CA ALA A 25 -2.46 -13.77 -7.93
C ALA A 25 -1.77 -14.03 -9.29
N LEU A 26 -0.45 -14.26 -9.28
CA LEU A 26 0.33 -14.58 -10.47
C LEU A 26 -0.04 -15.95 -11.05
N VAL A 27 -0.21 -16.97 -10.20
CA VAL A 27 -0.66 -18.31 -10.62
C VAL A 27 -2.05 -18.26 -11.24
N VAL A 28 -2.99 -17.53 -10.63
CA VAL A 28 -4.34 -17.34 -11.17
C VAL A 28 -4.31 -16.61 -12.50
N ALA A 29 -3.50 -15.54 -12.61
CA ALA A 29 -3.35 -14.82 -13.86
C ALA A 29 -2.75 -15.69 -14.97
N ALA A 30 -1.70 -16.47 -14.65
CA ALA A 30 -1.09 -17.40 -15.60
C ALA A 30 -2.08 -18.48 -16.05
N GLY A 31 -2.87 -19.03 -15.12
CA GLY A 31 -3.96 -19.97 -15.43
C GLY A 31 -5.00 -19.35 -16.37
N LEU A 32 -5.42 -18.11 -16.12
CA LEU A 32 -6.34 -17.37 -16.99
C LEU A 32 -5.75 -17.15 -18.40
N TYR A 33 -4.50 -16.71 -18.51
CA TYR A 33 -3.81 -16.61 -19.81
C TYR A 33 -3.82 -17.96 -20.55
N GLY A 34 -3.48 -19.05 -19.85
CA GLY A 34 -3.44 -20.39 -20.43
C GLY A 34 -4.83 -20.86 -20.91
N VAL A 35 -5.88 -20.64 -20.12
CA VAL A 35 -7.26 -20.98 -20.50
C VAL A 35 -7.71 -20.19 -21.71
N VAL A 36 -7.46 -18.87 -21.75
CA VAL A 36 -7.84 -18.03 -22.90
C VAL A 36 -7.09 -18.47 -24.15
N LEU A 37 -5.79 -18.75 -24.06
CA LEU A 37 -5.00 -19.23 -25.18
C LEU A 37 -5.49 -20.60 -25.68
N PHE A 38 -5.83 -21.51 -24.78
CA PHE A 38 -6.39 -22.81 -25.13
C PHE A 38 -7.71 -22.66 -25.88
N LEU A 39 -8.61 -21.80 -25.38
CA LEU A 39 -9.89 -21.53 -26.05
C LEU A 39 -9.69 -20.94 -27.45
N THR A 40 -8.80 -19.95 -27.61
CA THR A 40 -8.57 -19.30 -28.91
C THR A 40 -7.94 -20.27 -29.93
N LEU A 41 -7.09 -21.20 -29.48
CA LEU A 41 -6.44 -22.17 -30.37
C LEU A 41 -7.31 -23.38 -30.71
N PHE A 42 -8.07 -23.93 -29.77
CA PHE A 42 -8.74 -25.22 -29.94
C PHE A 42 -10.27 -25.16 -30.02
N ALA A 43 -10.90 -24.15 -29.40
CA ALA A 43 -12.36 -24.04 -29.35
C ALA A 43 -12.94 -22.99 -30.30
N GLY A 44 -12.15 -21.99 -30.69
CA GLY A 44 -12.62 -20.87 -31.50
C GLY A 44 -13.03 -21.26 -32.93
N ALA A 45 -14.32 -21.10 -33.24
CA ALA A 45 -14.79 -20.95 -34.61
C ALA A 45 -14.30 -19.58 -35.17
N PRO A 46 -14.09 -19.45 -36.50
CA PRO A 46 -13.72 -18.17 -37.08
C PRO A 46 -14.83 -17.14 -36.84
N GLY A 47 -14.59 -16.19 -35.92
CA GLY A 47 -15.55 -15.12 -35.57
C GLY A 47 -15.79 -14.92 -34.08
N ASP A 48 -15.38 -15.85 -33.20
CA ASP A 48 -15.50 -15.62 -31.75
C ASP A 48 -14.34 -14.77 -31.21
N ASP A 49 -14.68 -13.63 -30.62
CA ASP A 49 -13.75 -12.66 -30.03
C ASP A 49 -13.28 -13.08 -28.61
N TYR A 50 -12.85 -14.34 -28.43
CA TYR A 50 -12.36 -14.85 -27.13
C TYR A 50 -11.14 -14.09 -26.58
N PHE A 51 -10.40 -13.37 -27.43
CA PHE A 51 -9.27 -12.55 -27.00
C PHE A 51 -9.68 -11.40 -26.06
N LEU A 52 -10.97 -11.00 -26.05
CA LEU A 52 -11.50 -10.05 -25.05
C LEU A 52 -11.32 -10.58 -23.63
N LEU A 53 -11.21 -11.88 -23.43
CA LEU A 53 -10.97 -12.48 -22.11
C LEU A 53 -9.56 -12.19 -21.57
N TYR A 54 -8.60 -11.76 -22.39
CA TYR A 54 -7.28 -11.30 -21.90
C TYR A 54 -7.39 -10.05 -21.03
N VAL A 55 -8.52 -9.35 -21.05
CA VAL A 55 -8.80 -8.21 -20.16
C VAL A 55 -8.69 -8.61 -18.68
N PHE A 56 -9.11 -9.84 -18.33
CA PHE A 56 -9.16 -10.31 -16.95
C PHE A 56 -7.77 -10.52 -16.32
N PRO A 57 -6.87 -11.32 -16.92
CA PRO A 57 -5.53 -11.50 -16.35
C PRO A 57 -4.71 -10.21 -16.41
N VAL A 58 -4.86 -9.38 -17.45
CA VAL A 58 -4.21 -8.05 -17.53
C VAL A 58 -4.67 -7.17 -16.37
N ALA A 59 -5.98 -7.10 -16.12
CA ALA A 59 -6.53 -6.29 -15.04
C ALA A 59 -6.07 -6.78 -13.67
N LEU A 60 -6.07 -8.10 -13.44
CA LEU A 60 -5.62 -8.69 -12.19
C LEU A 60 -4.16 -8.33 -11.89
N ILE A 61 -3.26 -8.48 -12.87
CA ILE A 61 -1.83 -8.14 -12.71
C ILE A 61 -1.66 -6.63 -12.49
N ALA A 62 -2.35 -5.79 -13.27
CA ALA A 62 -2.25 -4.35 -13.16
C ALA A 62 -2.70 -3.83 -11.78
N ILE A 63 -3.81 -4.35 -11.25
CA ILE A 63 -4.31 -3.95 -9.92
C ILE A 63 -3.39 -4.47 -8.81
N ALA A 64 -2.94 -5.72 -8.92
CA ALA A 64 -2.10 -6.34 -7.90
C ALA A 64 -0.71 -5.68 -7.79
N PHE A 65 -0.07 -5.43 -8.93
CA PHE A 65 1.36 -5.08 -8.98
C PHE A 65 1.65 -3.68 -9.55
N GLY A 66 0.64 -2.97 -10.06
CA GLY A 66 0.78 -1.57 -10.51
C GLY A 66 1.19 -1.38 -11.95
N LEU A 67 1.70 -0.18 -12.24
CA LEU A 67 1.95 0.29 -13.60
C LEU A 67 2.92 -0.59 -14.39
N ARG A 68 4.08 -0.92 -13.80
CA ARG A 68 5.12 -1.69 -14.49
C ARG A 68 4.62 -3.08 -14.88
N ALA A 69 4.03 -3.78 -13.93
CA ALA A 69 3.48 -5.11 -14.15
C ALA A 69 2.24 -5.09 -15.07
N GLY A 70 1.37 -4.08 -14.94
CA GLY A 70 0.23 -3.89 -15.85
C GLY A 70 0.66 -3.63 -17.29
N ALA A 71 1.73 -2.86 -17.51
CA ALA A 71 2.31 -2.65 -18.83
C ALA A 71 2.91 -3.95 -19.41
N VAL A 72 3.66 -4.71 -18.59
CA VAL A 72 4.20 -6.03 -19.00
C VAL A 72 3.07 -7.01 -19.34
N ALA A 73 1.99 -7.04 -18.56
CA ALA A 73 0.82 -7.88 -18.83
C ALA A 73 0.09 -7.46 -20.11
N GLY A 74 -0.07 -6.15 -20.35
CA GLY A 74 -0.62 -5.66 -21.61
C GLY A 74 0.20 -6.12 -22.81
N LEU A 75 1.53 -6.00 -22.73
CA LEU A 75 2.44 -6.46 -23.79
C LEU A 75 2.39 -7.98 -23.99
N SER A 76 2.33 -8.77 -22.91
CA SER A 76 2.23 -10.22 -23.02
C SER A 76 0.91 -10.65 -23.66
N ALA A 77 -0.20 -9.97 -23.35
CA ALA A 77 -1.49 -10.21 -24.02
C ALA A 77 -1.42 -9.93 -25.52
N VAL A 78 -0.76 -8.84 -25.92
CA VAL A 78 -0.52 -8.54 -27.34
C VAL A 78 0.31 -9.65 -28.00
N ALA A 79 1.36 -10.14 -27.33
CA ALA A 79 2.17 -11.24 -27.83
C ALA A 79 1.33 -12.52 -28.05
N PHE A 80 0.43 -12.86 -27.12
CA PHE A 80 -0.47 -14.00 -27.29
C PHE A 80 -1.45 -13.82 -28.46
N VAL A 81 -1.96 -12.60 -28.68
CA VAL A 81 -2.79 -12.30 -29.86
C VAL A 81 -1.99 -12.51 -31.15
N VAL A 82 -0.73 -12.06 -31.21
CA VAL A 82 0.16 -12.30 -32.36
C VAL A 82 0.38 -13.78 -32.61
N VAL A 83 0.67 -14.57 -31.57
CA VAL A 83 0.84 -16.02 -31.69
C VAL A 83 -0.41 -16.67 -32.27
N TRP A 84 -1.60 -16.26 -31.80
CA TRP A 84 -2.87 -16.80 -32.31
C TRP A 84 -3.11 -16.44 -33.79
N VAL A 85 -2.88 -15.19 -34.18
CA VAL A 85 -3.02 -14.74 -35.59
C VAL A 85 -2.14 -15.56 -36.52
N VAL A 86 -0.87 -15.73 -36.14
CA VAL A 86 0.10 -16.51 -36.94
C VAL A 86 -0.30 -17.99 -36.97
N ALA A 87 -0.73 -18.56 -35.85
CA ALA A 87 -1.11 -19.97 -35.78
C ALA A 87 -2.38 -20.33 -36.58
N ARG A 88 -3.28 -19.37 -36.78
CA ARG A 88 -4.55 -19.55 -37.50
C ARG A 88 -4.55 -18.93 -38.90
N ASP A 89 -3.42 -18.37 -39.34
CA ASP A 89 -3.23 -17.67 -40.63
C ASP A 89 -4.30 -16.59 -40.90
N ILE A 90 -4.63 -15.81 -39.86
CA ILE A 90 -5.67 -14.78 -39.93
C ILE A 90 -5.04 -13.47 -40.39
N SER A 91 -5.61 -12.85 -41.43
CA SER A 91 -5.20 -11.51 -41.87
C SER A 91 -6.10 -10.43 -41.25
N PHE A 92 -5.47 -9.46 -40.57
CA PHE A 92 -6.15 -8.28 -40.05
C PHE A 92 -5.65 -7.03 -40.77
N SER A 93 -6.57 -6.07 -41.00
CA SER A 93 -6.19 -4.72 -41.41
C SER A 93 -5.46 -3.99 -40.28
N THR A 94 -4.72 -2.93 -40.60
CA THR A 94 -4.05 -2.08 -39.62
C THR A 94 -5.03 -1.54 -38.55
N ALA A 95 -6.25 -1.17 -38.96
CA ALA A 95 -7.31 -0.76 -38.05
C ALA A 95 -7.79 -1.91 -37.15
N GLY A 96 -7.87 -3.14 -37.69
CA GLY A 96 -8.22 -4.34 -36.93
C GLY A 96 -7.20 -4.69 -35.85
N TRP A 97 -5.91 -4.45 -36.11
CA TRP A 97 -4.84 -4.55 -35.11
C TRP A 97 -4.98 -3.48 -34.03
N ALA A 98 -5.12 -2.21 -34.44
CA ALA A 98 -5.23 -1.10 -33.50
C ALA A 98 -6.43 -1.26 -32.55
N ALA A 99 -7.59 -1.68 -33.06
CA ALA A 99 -8.80 -1.88 -32.29
C ALA A 99 -8.67 -2.97 -31.20
N ARG A 100 -7.71 -3.89 -31.31
CA ARG A 100 -7.50 -4.99 -30.35
C ARG A 100 -6.34 -4.72 -29.40
N VAL A 101 -5.24 -4.18 -29.94
CA VAL A 101 -4.02 -3.91 -29.17
C VAL A 101 -4.18 -2.68 -28.28
N ALA A 102 -4.78 -1.61 -28.80
CA ALA A 102 -4.87 -0.36 -28.06
C ALA A 102 -5.64 -0.50 -26.74
N PRO A 103 -6.84 -1.15 -26.69
CA PRO A 103 -7.56 -1.31 -25.42
C PRO A 103 -6.78 -2.11 -24.37
N LEU A 104 -6.08 -3.17 -24.76
CA LEU A 104 -5.31 -4.01 -23.83
C LEU A 104 -4.14 -3.24 -23.20
N LEU A 105 -3.41 -2.49 -24.02
CA LEU A 105 -2.30 -1.65 -23.54
C LEU A 105 -2.80 -0.50 -22.68
N VAL A 106 -3.84 0.21 -23.14
CA VAL A 106 -4.45 1.32 -22.41
C VAL A 106 -5.00 0.83 -21.07
N LEU A 107 -5.66 -0.33 -21.03
CA LEU A 107 -6.16 -0.90 -19.79
C LEU A 107 -5.03 -1.23 -18.82
N GLY A 108 -4.00 -1.97 -19.26
CA GLY A 108 -2.87 -2.33 -18.40
C GLY A 108 -2.18 -1.10 -17.81
N LEU A 109 -2.02 -0.05 -18.63
CA LEU A 109 -1.39 1.20 -18.21
C LEU A 109 -2.27 2.03 -17.26
N LEU A 110 -3.53 2.29 -17.64
CA LEU A 110 -4.45 3.11 -16.85
C LEU A 110 -4.78 2.45 -15.52
N LEU A 111 -5.09 1.17 -15.55
CA LEU A 111 -5.45 0.43 -14.35
C LEU A 111 -4.24 0.26 -13.43
N GLY A 112 -3.05 0.03 -13.99
CA GLY A 112 -1.80 0.00 -13.23
C GLY A 112 -1.51 1.35 -12.55
N ARG A 113 -1.66 2.47 -13.29
CA ARG A 113 -1.50 3.83 -12.75
C ARG A 113 -2.54 4.15 -11.69
N ALA A 114 -3.79 3.75 -11.89
CA ALA A 114 -4.87 3.96 -10.92
C ALA A 114 -4.61 3.16 -9.64
N ALA A 115 -4.15 1.92 -9.76
CA ALA A 115 -3.78 1.07 -8.63
C ALA A 115 -2.60 1.67 -7.85
N ASP A 116 -1.58 2.18 -8.54
CA ASP A 116 -0.48 2.91 -7.91
C ASP A 116 -1.00 4.15 -7.18
N ARG A 117 -1.75 5.01 -7.86
CA ARG A 117 -2.29 6.23 -7.25
C ARG A 117 -3.12 5.95 -6.00
N LEU A 118 -3.92 4.89 -6.01
CA LEU A 118 -4.69 4.46 -4.84
C LEU A 118 -3.78 3.99 -3.70
N ARG A 119 -2.72 3.23 -4.01
CA ARG A 119 -1.73 2.82 -2.99
C ARG A 119 -1.03 4.01 -2.36
N TRP A 120 -0.60 4.97 -3.16
CA TRP A 120 0.02 6.21 -2.68
C TRP A 120 -0.93 7.02 -1.80
N ALA A 121 -2.19 7.17 -2.22
CA ALA A 121 -3.19 7.89 -1.44
C ALA A 121 -3.49 7.21 -0.09
N GLU A 122 -3.57 5.88 -0.08
CA GLU A 122 -3.81 5.12 1.15
C GLU A 122 -2.63 5.20 2.12
N ALA A 123 -1.40 5.06 1.61
CA ALA A 123 -0.20 5.20 2.43
C ALA A 123 -0.09 6.60 3.04
N GLU A 124 -0.44 7.63 2.28
CA GLU A 124 -0.44 9.00 2.77
C GLU A 124 -1.56 9.24 3.80
N ARG A 125 -2.75 8.66 3.60
CA ARG A 125 -3.84 8.71 4.58
C ARG A 125 -3.42 8.09 5.91
N VAL A 126 -2.85 6.89 5.90
CA VAL A 126 -2.38 6.22 7.12
C VAL A 126 -1.32 7.06 7.83
N ARG A 127 -0.40 7.70 7.09
CA ARG A 127 0.60 8.61 7.67
C ARG A 127 -0.04 9.84 8.31
N LEU A 128 -1.00 10.47 7.64
CA LEU A 128 -1.71 11.64 8.16
C LEU A 128 -2.55 11.29 9.39
N GLU A 129 -3.23 10.14 9.40
CA GLU A 129 -3.98 9.65 10.56
C GLU A 129 -3.06 9.40 11.76
N ALA A 130 -1.90 8.77 11.55
CA ALA A 130 -0.90 8.58 12.59
C ALA A 130 -0.38 9.92 13.15
N ALA A 131 -0.12 10.90 12.28
CA ALA A 131 0.32 12.23 12.70
C ALA A 131 -0.77 13.00 13.47
N ALA A 132 -2.04 12.89 13.05
CA ALA A 132 -3.16 13.54 13.71
C ALA A 132 -3.42 12.98 15.11
N LEU A 133 -3.27 11.67 15.29
CA LEU A 133 -3.36 11.04 16.61
C LEU A 133 -2.28 11.56 17.57
N LEU A 134 -1.02 11.61 17.11
CA LEU A 134 0.08 12.15 17.91
C LEU A 134 -0.15 13.63 18.28
N HIS A 135 -0.67 14.42 17.34
CA HIS A 135 -0.96 15.83 17.61
C HIS A 135 -2.06 16.00 18.66
N ARG A 136 -3.12 15.19 18.60
CA ARG A 136 -4.20 15.23 19.60
C ARG A 136 -3.71 14.81 20.98
N GLU A 137 -2.91 13.75 21.05
CA GLU A 137 -2.31 13.28 22.32
C GLU A 137 -1.46 14.39 22.96
N ALA A 138 -0.66 15.12 22.16
CA ALA A 138 0.12 16.25 22.66
C ALA A 138 -0.74 17.39 23.24
N ILE A 139 -1.92 17.65 22.66
CA ILE A 139 -2.84 18.68 23.17
C ILE A 139 -3.46 18.25 24.50
N GLU A 140 -3.96 17.02 24.59
CA GLU A 140 -4.57 16.48 25.81
C GLU A 140 -3.54 16.45 26.97
N ILE A 141 -2.29 16.08 26.66
CA ILE A 141 -1.18 16.12 27.62
C ILE A 141 -0.95 17.55 28.12
N ASN A 142 -0.79 18.51 27.20
CA ASN A 142 -0.53 19.90 27.58
C ASN A 142 -1.62 20.46 28.50
N ASP A 143 -2.89 20.19 28.19
CA ASP A 143 -4.01 20.63 29.02
C ASP A 143 -3.95 20.04 30.45
N SER A 144 -3.69 18.73 30.57
CA SER A 144 -3.56 18.08 31.89
C SER A 144 -2.41 18.67 32.73
N LEU A 145 -1.28 19.00 32.10
CA LEU A 145 -0.13 19.62 32.77
C LEU A 145 -0.46 21.04 33.21
N VAL A 146 -1.09 21.84 32.34
CA VAL A 146 -1.50 23.21 32.66
C VAL A 146 -2.48 23.22 33.83
N GLN A 147 -3.45 22.31 33.84
CA GLN A 147 -4.42 22.18 34.93
C GLN A 147 -3.77 21.76 36.26
N GLY A 148 -2.91 20.74 36.25
CA GLY A 148 -2.20 20.29 37.44
C GLY A 148 -1.27 21.37 38.02
N MET A 149 -0.52 22.07 37.16
CA MET A 149 0.32 23.19 37.57
C MET A 149 -0.48 24.37 38.11
N ALA A 150 -1.64 24.70 37.51
CA ALA A 150 -2.52 25.75 38.00
C ALA A 150 -3.06 25.41 39.40
N ALA A 151 -3.46 24.15 39.63
CA ALA A 151 -3.93 23.68 40.93
C ALA A 151 -2.81 23.72 41.99
N ALA A 152 -1.60 23.28 41.65
CA ALA A 152 -0.45 23.38 42.55
C ALA A 152 -0.14 24.83 42.92
N ARG A 153 -0.13 25.74 41.92
CA ARG A 153 0.08 27.17 42.14
C ARG A 153 -0.97 27.76 43.11
N TRP A 154 -2.24 27.43 42.92
CA TRP A 154 -3.32 27.88 43.81
C TRP A 154 -3.12 27.42 45.26
N SER A 155 -2.68 26.18 45.45
CA SER A 155 -2.39 25.64 46.78
C SER A 155 -1.24 26.39 47.46
N PHE A 156 -0.18 26.73 46.71
CA PHE A 156 0.91 27.56 47.21
C PHE A 156 0.47 28.99 47.55
N GLU A 157 -0.37 29.62 46.71
CA GLU A 157 -0.93 30.95 46.98
C GLU A 157 -1.81 30.98 48.25
N ALA A 158 -2.46 29.85 48.58
CA ALA A 158 -3.22 29.68 49.82
C ALA A 158 -2.36 29.35 51.06
N GLY A 159 -1.03 29.29 50.94
CA GLY A 159 -0.11 28.90 52.01
C GLY A 159 -0.10 27.39 52.33
N GLN A 160 -0.76 26.57 51.50
CA GLN A 160 -0.81 25.12 51.67
C GLN A 160 0.35 24.46 50.92
N VAL A 161 1.53 24.46 51.55
CA VAL A 161 2.77 23.98 50.90
C VAL A 161 2.77 22.48 50.63
N ASP A 162 2.41 21.65 51.62
CA ASP A 162 2.44 20.19 51.44
C ASP A 162 1.44 19.70 50.38
N PRO A 163 0.17 20.16 50.35
CA PRO A 163 -0.77 19.80 49.29
C PRO A 163 -0.33 20.28 47.91
N GLY A 164 0.25 21.49 47.81
CA GLY A 164 0.76 22.02 46.55
C GLY A 164 1.95 21.22 46.00
N LEU A 165 2.88 20.81 46.86
CA LEU A 165 4.00 19.94 46.49
C LEU A 165 3.52 18.58 46.00
N LYS A 166 2.53 17.98 46.68
CA LYS A 166 1.94 16.71 46.26
C LYS A 166 1.32 16.78 44.86
N ILE A 167 0.52 17.81 44.58
CA ILE A 167 -0.11 18.00 43.25
C ILE A 167 0.95 18.17 42.16
N LEU A 168 2.02 18.94 42.46
CA LEU A 168 3.12 19.16 41.53
C LEU A 168 3.88 17.86 41.22
N ASP A 169 4.21 17.06 42.25
CA ASP A 169 4.92 15.78 42.09
C ASP A 169 4.07 14.77 41.30
N GLU A 170 2.77 14.68 41.58
CA GLU A 170 1.84 13.85 40.81
C GLU A 170 1.79 14.27 39.33
N THR A 171 1.71 15.58 39.07
CA THR A 171 1.69 16.13 37.70
C THR A 171 3.00 15.85 36.96
N LEU A 172 4.15 16.02 37.63
CA LEU A 172 5.48 15.72 37.07
C LEU A 172 5.67 14.22 36.80
N GLY A 173 5.18 13.36 37.70
CA GLY A 173 5.19 11.91 37.52
C GLY A 173 4.40 11.48 36.29
N GLN A 174 3.18 12.00 36.13
CA GLN A 174 2.34 11.75 34.94
C GLN A 174 3.04 12.24 33.65
N ALA A 175 3.66 13.42 33.68
CA ALA A 175 4.40 13.96 32.53
C ALA A 175 5.55 13.03 32.11
N GLN A 176 6.33 12.54 33.07
CA GLN A 176 7.47 11.65 32.82
C GLN A 176 7.04 10.29 32.28
N GLU A 177 5.95 9.72 32.78
CA GLU A 177 5.38 8.47 32.28
C GLU A 177 4.94 8.60 30.81
N LEU A 178 4.24 9.69 30.49
CA LEU A 178 3.77 9.99 29.14
C LEU A 178 4.92 10.20 28.14
N VAL A 179 5.96 10.97 28.50
CA VAL A 179 7.15 11.17 27.65
C VAL A 179 7.90 9.84 27.45
N SER A 180 7.99 9.02 28.49
CA SER A 180 8.62 7.70 28.40
C SER A 180 7.86 6.77 27.44
N ASP A 181 6.53 6.82 27.43
CA ASP A 181 5.72 6.04 26.49
C ASP A 181 5.84 6.56 25.05
N LEU A 182 5.87 7.88 24.84
CA LEU A 182 6.10 8.47 23.52
C LEU A 182 7.48 8.10 22.94
N ILE A 183 8.55 8.15 23.74
CA ILE A 183 9.90 7.75 23.32
C ILE A 183 9.92 6.25 22.97
N ARG A 184 9.22 5.41 23.75
CA ARG A 184 9.10 3.97 23.49
C ARG A 184 8.38 3.69 22.17
N ARG A 185 7.26 4.37 21.90
CA ARG A 185 6.51 4.24 20.64
C ARG A 185 7.33 4.73 19.43
N ALA A 186 8.02 5.87 19.56
CA ALA A 186 8.89 6.40 18.50
C ALA A 186 10.07 5.45 18.19
N GLY A 187 10.70 4.87 19.22
CA GLY A 187 11.77 3.89 19.07
C GLY A 187 11.33 2.54 18.47
N MET A 188 10.05 2.19 18.60
CA MET A 188 9.47 1.00 17.95
C MET A 188 9.22 1.24 16.44
N ASN A 189 8.77 2.45 16.07
CA ASN A 189 8.52 2.82 14.68
C ASN A 189 9.81 2.96 13.85
N GLY A 190 10.93 3.37 14.47
CA GLY A 190 12.23 3.45 13.80
C GLY A 190 12.89 2.11 13.48
N ARG A 191 12.45 0.99 14.07
CA ARG A 191 12.96 -0.36 13.78
C ARG A 191 12.22 -1.07 12.63
N ALA A 192 11.18 -0.44 12.08
CA ALA A 192 10.37 -0.98 10.98
C ALA A 192 10.82 -0.46 9.60
N GLU A 193 12.03 0.08 9.46
CA GLU A 193 12.68 0.15 8.14
C GLU A 193 13.19 -1.25 7.77
N PRO A 194 12.81 -1.80 6.60
CA PRO A 194 13.29 -3.11 6.19
C PRO A 194 14.80 -3.02 5.93
N VAL A 195 15.56 -3.84 6.64
CA VAL A 195 16.96 -4.16 6.35
C VAL A 195 17.05 -4.61 4.89
N GLY A 196 17.49 -3.70 4.02
CA GLY A 196 17.47 -3.90 2.59
C GLY A 196 18.49 -3.05 1.86
N SER A 197 19.78 -3.17 2.24
CA SER A 197 20.94 -3.00 1.34
C SER A 197 22.25 -3.00 2.13
N ALA A 198 22.88 -4.17 2.28
CA ALA A 198 24.30 -4.26 2.67
C ALA A 198 24.93 -5.55 2.14
N THR A 199 24.94 -5.73 0.82
CA THR A 199 25.91 -6.60 0.16
C THR A 199 26.26 -6.01 -1.18
N GLU A 200 27.04 -4.94 -1.16
CA GLU A 200 27.91 -4.61 -2.29
C GLU A 200 29.26 -4.18 -1.70
N ARG A 201 30.20 -5.12 -1.69
CA ARG A 201 31.61 -4.88 -1.38
C ARG A 201 32.19 -3.93 -2.45
N PRO A 202 32.87 -2.84 -2.07
CA PRO A 202 33.70 -2.14 -3.03
C PRO A 202 34.89 -3.01 -3.45
N PRO A 203 35.28 -3.04 -4.74
CA PRO A 203 36.46 -3.75 -5.19
C PRO A 203 37.73 -3.11 -4.61
N ALA A 204 38.65 -3.95 -4.14
CA ALA A 204 39.92 -3.55 -3.55
C ALA A 204 40.82 -2.83 -4.58
N PRO A 205 41.61 -1.83 -4.16
CA PRO A 205 42.56 -1.16 -5.04
C PRO A 205 43.72 -2.09 -5.42
N GLU A 206 43.94 -2.21 -6.72
CA GLU A 206 45.03 -2.96 -7.35
C GLU A 206 46.37 -2.26 -7.03
N VAL A 207 47.23 -2.91 -6.25
CA VAL A 207 48.58 -2.41 -5.93
C VAL A 207 49.49 -2.72 -7.13
N ARG A 208 49.76 -1.69 -7.93
CA ARG A 208 50.71 -1.76 -9.05
C ARG A 208 52.14 -1.64 -8.52
N HIS A 209 52.84 -2.77 -8.40
CA HIS A 209 54.30 -2.78 -8.25
C HIS A 209 54.94 -2.44 -9.60
N GLY A 210 55.73 -1.36 -9.64
CA GLY A 210 56.55 -0.99 -10.78
C GLY A 210 57.85 -1.80 -10.83
N PRO A 211 58.50 -1.82 -12.00
CA PRO A 211 59.95 -1.70 -12.13
C PRO A 211 60.37 -0.28 -12.50
#